data_AF-A0A380SBN5-F1
#
_entry.id   AF-A0A380SBN5-F1
#
_cell.length_a   1.000
_cell.length_b   1.000
_cell.length_c   1.000
_cell.angle_alpha   90.00
_cell.angle_beta   90.00
_cell.angle_gamma   90.00
#
_symmetry.space_group_name_H-M   'P 1'
#
loop_
_entity.id
_entity.type
_entity.pdbx_description
1 polymer ?
#
loop_
_entity_poly.entity_id
_entity_poly.type
_entity_poly.pdbx_seq_one_letter_code
_entity_poly.pdbx_strand_id
1 'polypeptide(L)' 'MSCLKSNIANTTFAIAYMQHDDYDAHAYAELFPLLSRQHARVISRGVPGRHNDDSPTITNWFINFYHILLETKFWES' A
#
# COMPACT_ATOMS: atom_id res chain seq x y z
N MET A 1 12.95 6.35 -25.60
CA MET A 1 11.93 6.91 -24.67
C MET A 1 12.54 6.92 -23.27
N SER A 2 12.96 8.09 -22.77
CA SER A 2 13.35 8.22 -21.37
C SER A 2 12.08 8.29 -20.55
N CYS A 3 11.76 7.23 -19.80
CA CYS A 3 10.75 7.31 -18.76
C CYS A 3 11.15 8.42 -17.79
N LEU A 4 10.24 9.36 -17.50
CA LEU A 4 10.40 10.34 -16.44
C LEU A 4 10.79 9.59 -15.16
N LYS A 5 12.03 9.79 -14.71
CA LYS A 5 12.54 9.15 -13.50
C LYS A 5 11.88 9.84 -12.30
N SER A 6 10.71 9.36 -11.88
CA SER A 6 10.05 9.86 -10.69
C SER A 6 10.93 9.54 -9.47
N ASN A 7 11.04 10.48 -8.53
CA ASN A 7 11.75 10.26 -7.27
C ASN A 7 10.72 10.10 -6.15
N ILE A 8 10.61 8.88 -5.64
CA ILE A 8 9.68 8.52 -4.56
C ILE A 8 10.40 7.98 -3.31
N ALA A 9 11.72 8.20 -3.20
CA ALA A 9 12.53 7.66 -2.10
C ALA A 9 12.08 8.18 -0.72
N ASN A 10 11.55 9.40 -0.65
CA ASN A 10 11.02 10.01 0.58
C ASN A 10 9.51 9.76 0.79
N THR A 11 8.90 8.90 -0.03
CA THR A 11 7.47 8.59 0.05
C THR A 11 7.26 7.29 0.80
N THR A 12 6.26 7.27 1.69
CA THR A 12 5.76 6.03 2.30
C THR A 12 4.47 5.60 1.60
N PHE A 13 4.45 4.38 1.09
CA PHE A 13 3.29 3.75 0.48
C PHE A 13 2.65 2.78 1.47
N ALA A 14 1.36 2.96 1.68
CA ALA A 14 0.53 2.13 2.52
C ALA A 14 -0.48 1.40 1.66
N ILE A 15 -0.34 0.08 1.54
CA ILE A 15 -1.08 -0.69 0.54
C ILE A 15 -1.87 -1.80 1.21
N ALA A 16 -3.19 -1.68 1.19
CA ALA A 16 -4.10 -2.77 1.49
C ALA A 16 -4.53 -3.40 0.15
N TYR A 17 -4.51 -4.72 0.05
CA TYR A 17 -4.92 -5.42 -1.18
C TYR A 17 -5.62 -6.75 -0.88
N MET A 18 -6.46 -7.20 -1.81
CA MET A 18 -7.09 -8.51 -1.77
C MET A 18 -6.16 -9.56 -2.38
N GLN A 19 -5.91 -10.66 -1.68
CA GLN A 19 -4.96 -11.69 -2.14
C GLN A 19 -5.48 -12.50 -3.34
N HIS A 20 -6.81 -12.59 -3.48
CA HIS A 20 -7.48 -13.28 -4.58
C HIS A 20 -8.37 -12.31 -5.37
N ASP A 21 -7.90 -11.08 -5.53
CA ASP A 21 -8.59 -10.04 -6.30
C ASP A 21 -8.95 -10.55 -7.70
N ASP A 22 -10.23 -10.52 -8.03
CA ASP A 22 -10.78 -11.02 -9.28
C ASP A 22 -10.82 -9.96 -10.39
N TYR A 23 -10.42 -8.71 -10.08
CA TYR A 23 -10.22 -7.64 -11.07
C TYR A 23 -8.76 -7.53 -11.49
N ASP A 24 -7.83 -7.56 -10.54
CA ASP A 24 -6.39 -7.56 -10.82
C ASP A 24 -5.61 -8.39 -9.77
N ALA A 25 -5.43 -9.67 -10.07
CA ALA A 25 -4.71 -10.62 -9.22
C ALA A 25 -3.19 -10.36 -9.11
N HIS A 26 -2.62 -9.46 -9.93
CA HIS A 26 -1.17 -9.24 -10.01
C HIS A 26 -0.73 -7.84 -9.58
N ALA A 27 -1.67 -6.90 -9.38
CA ALA A 27 -1.42 -5.51 -8.99
C ALA A 27 -0.30 -5.34 -7.95
N TYR A 28 -0.43 -6.00 -6.80
CA TYR A 28 0.56 -5.86 -5.72
C TYR A 28 1.91 -6.50 -6.07
N ALA A 29 1.89 -7.68 -6.71
CA ALA A 29 3.09 -8.42 -7.09
C ALA A 29 3.93 -7.67 -8.14
N GLU A 30 3.28 -6.92 -9.03
CA GLU A 30 3.96 -6.07 -10.02
C GLU A 30 4.42 -4.72 -9.44
N LEU A 31 3.61 -4.12 -8.57
CA LEU A 31 3.88 -2.81 -7.97
C LEU A 31 5.01 -2.86 -6.93
N PHE A 32 4.99 -3.83 -6.02
CA PHE A 32 5.93 -3.89 -4.90
C PHE A 32 7.41 -3.88 -5.32
N PRO A 33 7.85 -4.64 -6.35
CA PRO A 33 9.23 -4.60 -6.84
C PRO A 33 9.62 -3.24 -7.42
N LEU A 34 8.69 -2.48 -8.02
CA LEU A 34 8.96 -1.15 -8.57
C LEU A 34 9.19 -0.13 -7.45
N LEU A 35 8.36 -0.16 -6.41
CA LEU A 35 8.50 0.72 -5.24
C LEU A 35 9.77 0.41 -4.46
N SER A 36 10.04 -0.88 -4.24
CA SER A 36 11.23 -1.35 -3.50
C SER A 36 12.53 -0.97 -4.21
N ARG A 37 12.57 -1.10 -5.55
CA ARG A 37 13.73 -0.68 -6.36
C ARG A 37 14.04 0.81 -6.28
N GLN A 38 13.06 1.64 -5.94
CA GLN A 38 13.22 3.09 -5.78
C GLN A 38 13.45 3.49 -4.32
N HIS A 39 13.69 2.51 -3.43
CA HIS A 39 13.89 2.72 -1.99
C HIS A 39 12.72 3.43 -1.29
N ALA A 40 11.51 3.36 -1.87
CA ALA A 40 10.33 3.85 -1.19
C ALA A 40 10.03 2.98 0.04
N ARG A 41 9.53 3.59 1.11
CA ARG A 41 9.05 2.84 2.28
C ARG A 41 7.71 2.21 1.93
N VAL A 42 7.58 0.90 2.04
CA VAL A 42 6.31 0.19 1.77
C VAL A 42 5.85 -0.51 3.04
N ILE A 43 4.59 -0.28 3.41
CA ILE A 43 3.89 -1.00 4.47
C ILE A 43 2.61 -1.55 3.85
N SER A 44 2.37 -2.85 3.97
CA SER A 44 1.28 -3.48 3.24
C SER A 44 0.63 -4.63 3.99
N ARG A 45 -0.66 -4.84 3.70
CA ARG A 45 -1.47 -5.93 4.25
C ARG A 45 -2.30 -6.58 3.13
N GLY A 46 -2.12 -7.88 2.95
CA GLY A 46 -3.00 -8.69 2.13
C GLY A 46 -4.16 -9.25 2.95
N VAL A 47 -5.38 -9.18 2.40
CA VAL A 47 -6.60 -9.80 2.98
C VAL A 47 -7.07 -10.92 2.03
N PRO A 48 -7.29 -12.16 2.52
CA PRO A 48 -7.83 -13.22 1.66
C PRO A 48 -9.26 -12.89 1.19
N GLY A 49 -9.53 -13.11 -0.10
CA GLY A 49 -10.86 -12.92 -0.68
C GLY A 49 -10.80 -12.28 -2.07
N ARG A 50 -11.95 -12.28 -2.76
CA ARG A 50 -12.18 -11.50 -3.98
C ARG A 50 -12.37 -10.03 -3.63
N HIS A 51 -12.42 -9.17 -4.65
CA HIS A 51 -12.36 -7.71 -4.48
C HIS A 51 -13.34 -7.14 -3.43
N ASN A 52 -14.52 -7.75 -3.29
CA ASN A 52 -15.60 -7.27 -2.42
C ASN A 52 -15.95 -8.21 -1.25
N ASP A 53 -15.14 -9.23 -0.97
CA ASP A 53 -15.51 -10.27 0.02
C ASP A 53 -15.33 -9.80 1.48
N ASP A 54 -14.38 -8.91 1.78
CA ASP A 54 -14.11 -8.42 3.15
C ASP A 54 -13.76 -6.93 3.20
N SER A 55 -14.67 -6.12 2.63
CA SER A 55 -14.56 -4.66 2.65
C SER A 55 -14.38 -4.07 4.05
N PRO A 56 -15.06 -4.55 5.12
CA PRO A 56 -14.86 -4.01 6.46
C PRO A 56 -13.43 -4.19 6.98
N THR A 57 -12.82 -5.36 6.82
CA THR A 57 -11.45 -5.61 7.32
C THR A 57 -10.44 -4.74 6.60
N ILE A 58 -10.52 -4.66 5.26
CA ILE A 58 -9.55 -3.89 4.48
C ILE A 58 -9.69 -2.38 4.75
N THR A 59 -10.92 -1.87 4.90
CA THR A 59 -11.17 -0.47 5.26
C THR A 59 -10.68 -0.15 6.68
N ASN A 60 -10.96 -1.01 7.67
CA ASN A 60 -10.50 -0.79 9.04
C ASN A 60 -8.98 -0.80 9.15
N TRP A 61 -8.30 -1.70 8.43
CA TRP A 61 -6.84 -1.69 8.37
C TRP A 61 -6.31 -0.36 7.81
N PHE A 62 -6.89 0.13 6.72
CA PHE A 62 -6.49 1.39 6.11
C PHE A 62 -6.65 2.58 7.07
N ILE A 63 -7.80 2.70 7.74
CA ILE A 63 -8.07 3.79 8.68
C ILE A 63 -7.11 3.74 9.88
N ASN A 64 -6.92 2.56 10.48
CA ASN A 64 -6.02 2.41 11.62
C ASN A 64 -4.58 2.74 11.25
N PHE A 65 -4.14 2.30 10.08
CA PHE A 65 -2.81 2.62 9.58
C PHE A 65 -2.64 4.14 9.33
N TYR A 66 -3.65 4.80 8.77
CA TYR A 66 -3.65 6.24 8.56
C TYR A 66 -3.50 7.00 9.89
N HIS A 67 -4.23 6.61 10.94
CA HIS A 67 -4.09 7.21 12.26
C HIS A 67 -2.69 7.00 12.85
N ILE A 68 -2.14 5.77 12.79
CA ILE A 68 -0.78 5.50 13.25
C ILE A 68 0.25 6.37 12.52
N LEU A 69 0.11 6.55 11.20
CA LEU A 69 1.00 7.44 10.46
C LEU A 69 0.90 8.89 10.92
N LEU A 70 -0.31 9.41 11.13
CA LEU A 70 -0.51 10.78 11.59
C LEU A 70 0.12 11.01 12.96
N GLU A 71 -0.15 10.10 13.90
CA GLU A 71 0.41 10.14 15.26
C GLU A 71 1.95 10.07 15.21
N THR A 72 2.52 9.12 14.48
CA THR A 72 3.98 8.91 14.45
C THR A 72 4.76 9.96 13.66
N LYS A 73 4.13 10.71 12.75
CA LYS A 73 4.84 11.66 11.87
C LYS A 73 4.59 13.12 12.19
N PHE A 74 3.46 13.45 12.78
CA PHE A 74 3.05 14.83 12.98
C PHE A 74 2.65 15.14 14.42
N TRP A 75 2.50 14.13 15.27
CA TRP A 75 2.18 14.29 16.67
C TRP A 75 3.39 13.89 17.53
N GLU A 76 4.42 14.72 17.50
CA GLU A 76 5.47 14.72 18.54
C GLU A 76 5.04 15.71 19.63
N SER A 77 4.98 15.22 20.88
CA SER A 77 4.79 16.07 22.09
C SER A 77 6.14 16.51 22.63
#